data_AF-A0AAD9PRH5-F1
#
_entry.id   AF-A0AAD9PRH5-F1
#
_cell.length_a   1.000
_cell.length_b   1.000
_cell.length_c   1.000
_cell.angle_alpha   90.00
_cell.angle_beta   90.00
_cell.angle_gamma   90.00
#
_symmetry.space_group_name_H-M   'P 1'
#
loop_
_entity.id
_entity.type
_entity.pdbx_description
1 polymer ?
#
loop_
_entity_poly.entity_id
_entity_poly.type
_entity_poly.pdbx_seq_one_letter_code
_entity_poly.pdbx_strand_id
1 'polypeptide(L)'
;MPKTMSKLLKSTLQTAQIENISWKIQSAVVLALVGISSKIYLECFNFVKKHNFEILENAGERPDEVPLVTVSNHTCCLDDPCLWGLLKVRSLLNSRKKIRWTLGARELLFSTPLHSAFFSRGKIIPVVRGDGVYQQGMETALDLLNDGQWIHVFPEGVGRLIAEAKVTPIVIPFWHEGNYIPS
;
A
#
# COMPACT_ATOMS: atom_id res chain seq x y z
N MET A 1 18.81 20.95 20.09
CA MET A 1 17.63 20.33 19.42
C MET A 1 17.95 20.19 17.94
N PRO A 2 18.00 18.98 17.33
CA PRO A 2 17.60 19.03 15.90
C PRO A 2 17.02 17.78 15.21
N LYS A 3 17.47 16.54 15.45
CA LYS A 3 17.13 15.45 14.52
C LYS A 3 15.73 14.87 14.73
N THR A 4 15.39 14.47 15.94
CA THR A 4 14.10 13.86 16.29
C THR A 4 12.91 14.81 16.10
N MET A 5 13.06 16.07 16.53
CA MET A 5 11.99 17.08 16.40
C MET A 5 11.75 17.49 14.95
N SER A 6 12.80 17.57 14.12
CA SER A 6 12.64 17.83 12.68
C SER A 6 11.99 16.66 11.94
N LYS A 7 12.26 15.42 12.36
CA LYS A 7 11.66 14.20 11.81
C LYS A 7 10.17 14.12 12.13
N LEU A 8 9.81 14.41 13.39
CA LEU A 8 8.43 14.47 13.86
C LEU A 8 7.65 15.58 13.12
N LEU A 9 8.22 16.77 12.96
CA LEU A 9 7.56 17.85 12.22
C LEU A 9 7.30 17.47 10.76
N LYS A 10 8.26 16.81 10.10
CA LYS A 10 8.11 16.34 8.71
C LYS A 10 7.06 15.23 8.59
N SER A 11 7.01 14.28 9.53
CA SER A 11 5.96 13.25 9.51
C SER A 11 4.59 13.88 9.75
N THR A 12 4.45 14.78 10.73
CA THR A 12 3.20 15.48 11.01
C THR A 12 2.72 16.30 9.80
N LEU A 13 3.61 17.01 9.10
CA LEU A 13 3.26 17.76 7.89
C LEU A 13 2.84 16.84 6.73
N GLN A 14 3.50 15.68 6.58
CA GLN A 14 3.15 14.70 5.57
C GLN A 14 1.80 14.04 5.87
N THR A 15 1.51 13.73 7.13
CA THR A 15 0.20 13.25 7.59
C THR A 15 -0.88 14.31 7.40
N ALA A 16 -0.61 15.57 7.75
CA ALA A 16 -1.53 16.69 7.53
C ALA A 16 -1.87 16.89 6.04
N GLN A 17 -0.91 16.66 5.14
CA GLN A 17 -1.16 16.70 3.69
C GLN A 17 -2.07 15.55 3.22
N ILE A 18 -1.90 14.33 3.77
CA ILE A 18 -2.79 13.19 3.53
C ILE A 18 -4.21 13.47 4.07
N GLU A 19 -4.32 14.28 5.13
CA GLU A 19 -5.61 14.65 5.70
C GLU A 19 -6.39 15.70 4.89
N ASN A 20 -5.75 16.39 3.95
CA ASN A 20 -6.40 17.37 3.08
C ASN A 20 -7.51 16.72 2.22
N ILE A 21 -8.70 17.34 2.20
CA ILE A 21 -9.87 16.85 1.45
C ILE A 21 -9.57 16.72 -0.05
N SER A 22 -8.88 17.71 -0.63
CA SER A 22 -8.50 17.67 -2.05
C SER A 22 -7.60 16.48 -2.35
N TRP A 23 -6.62 16.22 -1.48
CA TRP A 23 -5.73 15.06 -1.61
C TRP A 23 -6.52 13.74 -1.52
N LYS A 24 -7.45 13.63 -0.56
CA LYS A 24 -8.31 12.45 -0.39
C LYS A 24 -9.16 12.16 -1.63
N ILE A 25 -9.75 13.20 -2.23
CA ILE A 25 -10.53 13.06 -3.47
C ILE A 25 -9.62 12.61 -4.63
N GLN A 26 -8.48 13.27 -4.82
CA GLN A 26 -7.53 12.91 -5.88
C GLN A 26 -7.01 11.48 -5.73
N SER A 27 -6.66 11.08 -4.50
CA SER A 27 -6.23 9.72 -4.19
C SER A 27 -7.35 8.71 -4.48
N ALA A 28 -8.59 9.00 -4.07
CA ALA A 28 -9.73 8.14 -4.35
C ALA A 28 -9.96 7.95 -5.85
N VAL A 29 -9.86 9.01 -6.65
CA VAL A 29 -9.98 8.93 -8.11
C VAL A 29 -8.88 8.08 -8.72
N VAL A 30 -7.60 8.31 -8.34
CA VAL A 30 -6.47 7.53 -8.85
C VAL A 30 -6.61 6.05 -8.51
N LEU A 31 -6.94 5.73 -7.25
CA LEU A 31 -7.10 4.36 -6.79
C LEU A 31 -8.28 3.65 -7.45
N ALA A 32 -9.41 4.35 -7.63
CA ALA A 32 -10.58 3.80 -8.31
C ALA A 32 -10.27 3.52 -9.79
N LEU A 33 -9.64 4.46 -10.49
CA LEU A 33 -9.25 4.28 -11.90
C LEU A 33 -8.30 3.10 -12.06
N VAL A 34 -7.19 3.08 -11.32
CA VAL A 34 -6.20 2.00 -11.39
C VAL A 34 -6.84 0.66 -11.00
N GLY A 35 -7.58 0.62 -9.90
CA GLY A 35 -8.22 -0.60 -9.42
C GLY A 35 -9.26 -1.16 -10.40
N ILE A 36 -10.11 -0.31 -10.98
CA ILE A 36 -11.12 -0.73 -11.96
C ILE A 36 -10.46 -1.17 -13.26
N SER A 37 -9.47 -0.43 -13.77
CA SER A 37 -8.72 -0.82 -14.97
C SER A 37 -8.02 -2.16 -14.78
N SER A 38 -7.38 -2.38 -13.63
CA SER A 38 -6.76 -3.66 -13.29
C SER A 38 -7.78 -4.78 -13.15
N LYS A 39 -8.94 -4.51 -12.56
CA LYS A 39 -10.03 -5.49 -12.48
C LYS A 39 -10.50 -5.91 -13.88
N ILE A 40 -10.75 -4.96 -14.77
CA ILE A 40 -11.13 -5.23 -16.16
C ILE A 40 -10.04 -6.04 -16.86
N TYR A 41 -8.78 -5.64 -16.71
CA TYR A 41 -7.66 -6.38 -17.29
C TYR A 41 -7.63 -7.84 -16.82
N LEU A 42 -7.78 -8.08 -15.52
CA LEU A 42 -7.69 -9.42 -14.93
C LEU A 42 -8.92 -10.28 -15.21
N GLU A 43 -10.13 -9.71 -15.17
CA GLU A 43 -11.37 -10.47 -15.33
C GLU A 43 -11.77 -10.65 -16.79
N CYS A 44 -11.39 -9.73 -17.68
CA CYS A 44 -11.74 -9.82 -19.11
C CYS A 44 -10.63 -10.38 -19.99
N PHE A 45 -9.36 -10.23 -19.62
CA PHE A 45 -8.22 -10.58 -20.48
C PHE A 45 -7.27 -11.61 -19.88
N ASN A 46 -7.55 -12.11 -18.67
CA ASN A 46 -6.73 -13.11 -18.01
C ASN A 46 -7.59 -14.22 -17.42
N PHE A 47 -6.94 -15.36 -17.15
CA PHE A 47 -7.52 -16.42 -16.35
C PHE A 47 -6.93 -16.35 -14.93
N VAL A 48 -7.74 -15.90 -13.96
CA VAL A 48 -7.31 -15.78 -12.57
C VAL A 48 -7.98 -16.85 -11.72
N LYS A 49 -7.16 -17.69 -11.08
CA LYS A 49 -7.61 -18.62 -10.05
C LYS A 49 -7.30 -18.05 -8.67
N LYS A 50 -8.32 -17.90 -7.83
CA LYS A 50 -8.19 -17.35 -6.48
C LYS A 50 -8.39 -18.46 -5.46
N HIS A 51 -7.48 -18.56 -4.50
CA HIS A 51 -7.56 -19.51 -3.40
C HIS A 51 -7.65 -18.74 -2.09
N ASN A 52 -8.66 -19.05 -1.27
CA ASN A 52 -8.89 -18.44 0.04
C ASN A 52 -8.94 -16.91 0.06
N PHE A 53 -9.36 -16.31 -1.06
CA PHE A 53 -9.38 -14.86 -1.24
C PHE A 53 -10.38 -14.17 -0.31
N GLU A 54 -11.39 -14.91 0.17
CA GLU A 54 -12.32 -14.46 1.19
C GLU A 54 -11.63 -14.05 2.51
N ILE A 55 -10.49 -14.65 2.85
CA ILE A 55 -9.72 -14.27 4.05
C ILE A 55 -9.23 -12.83 3.93
N LEU A 56 -8.69 -12.47 2.76
CA LEU A 56 -8.23 -11.12 2.47
C LEU A 56 -9.38 -10.12 2.43
N GLU A 57 -10.50 -10.48 1.80
CA GLU A 57 -11.68 -9.61 1.77
C GLU A 57 -12.25 -9.34 3.17
N ASN A 58 -12.35 -10.38 3.99
CA ASN A 58 -12.86 -10.28 5.36
C ASN A 58 -11.93 -9.45 6.25
N ALA A 59 -10.60 -9.57 6.08
CA ALA A 59 -9.64 -8.73 6.78
C ALA A 59 -9.69 -7.26 6.33
N GLY A 60 -10.10 -6.99 5.09
CA GLY A 60 -10.45 -5.64 4.65
C GLY A 60 -11.65 -5.05 5.40
N GLU A 61 -12.53 -5.89 5.95
CA GLU A 61 -13.70 -5.51 6.75
C GLU A 61 -13.46 -5.41 8.26
N ARG A 62 -12.21 -5.52 8.70
CA ARG A 62 -11.82 -5.35 10.10
C ARG A 62 -12.30 -4.00 10.71
N PRO A 63 -12.42 -3.91 12.05
CA PRO A 63 -12.66 -2.65 12.74
C PRO A 63 -11.60 -1.60 12.42
N ASP A 64 -11.99 -0.33 12.50
CA ASP A 64 -11.24 0.81 11.98
C ASP A 64 -9.92 1.09 12.72
N GLU A 65 -9.78 0.57 13.93
CA GLU A 65 -8.63 0.68 14.85
C GLU A 65 -7.68 -0.53 14.75
N VAL A 66 -8.09 -1.61 14.08
CA VAL A 66 -7.30 -2.83 13.94
C VAL A 66 -6.38 -2.67 12.74
N PRO A 67 -5.04 -2.72 12.88
CA PRO A 67 -4.14 -2.61 11.73
C PRO A 67 -4.11 -3.88 10.89
N LEU A 68 -3.82 -3.75 9.59
CA LEU A 68 -3.64 -4.89 8.67
C LEU A 68 -2.31 -4.77 7.94
N VAL A 69 -1.54 -5.85 7.96
CA VAL A 69 -0.33 -6.03 7.17
C VAL A 69 -0.54 -7.16 6.19
N THR A 70 -0.35 -6.89 4.89
CA THR A 70 -0.32 -7.92 3.87
C THR A 70 1.07 -8.09 3.31
N VAL A 71 1.49 -9.34 3.13
CA VAL A 71 2.83 -9.67 2.62
C VAL A 71 2.69 -10.56 1.40
N SER A 72 3.38 -10.20 0.31
CA SER A 72 3.47 -11.09 -0.86
C SER A 72 4.83 -11.09 -1.49
N ASN A 73 5.09 -12.06 -2.36
CA ASN A 73 6.17 -11.97 -3.32
C ASN A 73 5.98 -10.74 -4.23
N HIS A 74 7.07 -10.30 -4.86
CA HIS A 74 7.07 -9.24 -5.85
C HIS A 74 7.82 -9.72 -7.09
N THR A 75 7.11 -9.80 -8.21
CA THR A 75 7.65 -10.17 -9.51
C THR A 75 7.81 -8.95 -10.40
N CYS A 76 6.84 -8.02 -10.39
CA CYS A 76 6.87 -6.83 -11.25
C CYS A 76 6.02 -5.66 -10.71
N CYS A 77 6.23 -4.47 -11.27
CA CYS A 77 5.47 -3.27 -10.87
C CYS A 77 3.94 -3.39 -11.10
N LEU A 78 3.48 -4.32 -11.95
CA LEU A 78 2.05 -4.57 -12.16
C LEU A 78 1.40 -5.37 -11.04
N ASP A 79 2.17 -5.94 -10.11
CA ASP A 79 1.62 -6.70 -8.99
C ASP A 79 0.70 -5.81 -8.13
N ASP A 80 1.14 -4.59 -7.79
CA ASP A 80 0.35 -3.68 -6.95
C ASP A 80 -0.90 -3.07 -7.64
N PRO A 81 -0.99 -2.83 -8.94
CA PRO A 81 -2.30 -2.54 -9.53
C PRO A 81 -3.16 -3.81 -9.64
N CYS A 82 -2.59 -4.95 -10.07
CA CYS A 82 -3.32 -6.17 -10.37
C CYS A 82 -3.86 -6.90 -9.14
N LEU A 83 -3.03 -7.17 -8.12
CA LEU A 83 -3.43 -7.91 -6.91
C LEU A 83 -4.70 -7.34 -6.28
N TRP A 84 -4.81 -6.02 -6.31
CA TRP A 84 -5.88 -5.31 -5.63
C TRP A 84 -7.07 -5.03 -6.53
N GLY A 85 -6.90 -5.08 -7.86
CA GLY A 85 -8.02 -5.16 -8.80
C GLY A 85 -8.89 -6.41 -8.60
N LEU A 86 -8.37 -7.45 -7.93
CA LEU A 86 -9.13 -8.65 -7.59
C LEU A 86 -10.19 -8.42 -6.50
N LEU A 87 -10.10 -7.33 -5.73
CA LEU A 87 -11.06 -6.96 -4.71
C LEU A 87 -12.44 -6.64 -5.32
N LYS A 88 -13.47 -6.65 -4.48
CA LYS A 88 -14.81 -6.14 -4.83
C LYS A 88 -14.74 -4.67 -5.24
N VAL A 89 -15.53 -4.29 -6.25
CA VAL A 89 -15.61 -2.89 -6.74
C VAL A 89 -15.94 -1.92 -5.61
N ARG A 90 -16.81 -2.30 -4.66
CA ARG A 90 -17.13 -1.48 -3.48
C ARG A 90 -15.88 -1.12 -2.65
N SER A 91 -14.92 -2.05 -2.54
CA SER A 91 -13.67 -1.83 -1.81
C SER A 91 -12.72 -0.92 -2.60
N LEU A 92 -12.71 -1.02 -3.93
CA LEU A 92 -11.96 -0.14 -4.82
C LEU A 92 -12.46 1.31 -4.75
N LEU A 93 -13.78 1.50 -4.66
CA LEU A 93 -14.41 2.81 -4.56
C LEU A 93 -14.32 3.42 -3.15
N ASN A 94 -14.22 2.61 -2.10
CA ASN A 94 -14.06 3.06 -0.71
C ASN A 94 -12.58 3.08 -0.28
N SER A 95 -11.79 3.90 -0.97
CA SER A 95 -10.33 3.90 -0.88
C SER A 95 -9.74 4.36 0.45
N ARG A 96 -10.52 4.91 1.38
CA ARG A 96 -9.97 5.55 2.59
C ARG A 96 -9.20 4.56 3.49
N LYS A 97 -9.85 3.47 3.91
CA LYS A 97 -9.25 2.41 4.75
C LYS A 97 -9.30 1.01 4.13
N LYS A 98 -10.09 0.83 3.05
CA LYS A 98 -10.28 -0.47 2.39
C LYS A 98 -9.27 -0.74 1.28
N ILE A 99 -8.35 0.19 1.04
CA ILE A 99 -7.22 0.05 0.12
C ILE A 99 -5.92 0.30 0.89
N ARG A 100 -4.99 -0.66 0.73
CA ARG A 100 -3.63 -0.63 1.26
C ARG A 100 -2.82 0.59 0.85
N TRP A 101 -1.89 0.97 1.71
CA TRP A 101 -0.67 1.68 1.35
C TRP A 101 0.42 0.67 1.01
N THR A 102 1.28 0.95 0.06
CA THR A 102 2.36 0.03 -0.34
C THR A 102 3.73 0.72 -0.26
N LEU A 103 4.77 -0.03 0.04
CA LEU A 103 6.15 0.48 0.00
C LEU A 103 6.67 0.43 -1.43
N GLY A 104 7.27 1.53 -1.88
CA GLY A 104 7.77 1.65 -3.24
C GLY A 104 9.16 2.29 -3.32
N ALA A 105 10.02 1.74 -4.17
CA ALA A 105 11.37 2.23 -4.40
C ALA A 105 11.37 3.68 -4.90
N ARG A 106 12.00 4.59 -4.13
CA ARG A 106 12.02 6.02 -4.41
C ARG A 106 12.66 6.34 -5.75
N GLU A 107 13.77 5.69 -6.05
CA GLU A 107 14.55 5.88 -7.28
C GLU A 107 13.78 5.47 -8.55
N LEU A 108 12.84 4.53 -8.44
CA LEU A 108 12.03 4.07 -9.57
C LEU A 108 10.74 4.90 -9.72
N LEU A 109 9.99 5.07 -8.63
CA LEU A 109 8.63 5.62 -8.68
C LEU A 109 8.59 7.13 -8.43
N PHE A 110 9.60 7.72 -7.79
CA PHE A 110 9.61 9.13 -7.39
C PHE A 110 10.73 9.93 -8.07
N SER A 111 11.09 9.52 -9.30
CA SER A 111 12.15 10.13 -10.10
C SER A 111 11.75 11.45 -10.75
N THR A 112 10.46 11.63 -11.08
CA THR A 112 9.93 12.87 -11.68
C THR A 112 8.80 13.46 -10.82
N PRO A 113 8.54 14.79 -10.89
CA PRO A 113 7.44 15.41 -10.14
C PRO A 113 6.07 14.81 -10.49
N LEU A 114 5.83 14.50 -11.78
CA LEU A 114 4.58 13.91 -12.24
C LEU A 114 4.40 12.49 -11.68
N HIS A 115 5.43 11.65 -11.75
CA HIS A 115 5.38 10.30 -11.19
C HIS A 115 5.21 10.35 -9.67
N SER A 116 5.98 11.20 -9.00
CA SER A 116 5.87 11.40 -7.55
C SER A 116 4.44 11.80 -7.15
N ALA A 117 3.83 12.71 -7.90
CA ALA A 117 2.46 13.14 -7.71
C ALA A 117 1.46 11.98 -7.88
N PHE A 118 1.60 11.19 -8.95
CA PHE A 118 0.73 10.05 -9.25
C PHE A 118 0.86 8.95 -8.18
N PHE A 119 2.07 8.47 -7.90
CA PHE A 119 2.31 7.38 -6.96
C PHE A 119 2.00 7.76 -5.51
N SER A 120 2.22 9.01 -5.12
CA SER A 120 1.74 9.49 -3.82
C SER A 120 0.22 9.37 -3.69
N ARG A 121 -0.54 9.71 -4.75
CA ARG A 121 -2.01 9.58 -4.78
C ARG A 121 -2.46 8.12 -4.85
N GLY A 122 -1.63 7.25 -5.41
CA GLY A 122 -1.78 5.80 -5.38
C GLY A 122 -1.43 5.15 -4.02
N LYS A 123 -1.23 5.95 -2.96
CA LYS A 123 -0.84 5.47 -1.61
C LYS A 123 0.48 4.69 -1.58
N ILE A 124 1.43 5.10 -2.40
CA ILE A 124 2.78 4.54 -2.36
C ILE A 124 3.64 5.36 -1.40
N ILE A 125 4.29 4.67 -0.46
CA ILE A 125 5.22 5.23 0.50
C ILE A 125 6.64 5.06 -0.06
N PRO A 126 7.39 6.16 -0.27
CA PRO A 126 8.74 6.08 -0.84
C PRO A 126 9.72 5.48 0.18
N VAL A 127 10.43 4.43 -0.23
CA VAL A 127 11.55 3.82 0.51
C VAL A 127 12.80 3.83 -0.35
N VAL A 128 13.96 4.03 0.28
CA VAL A 128 15.28 3.98 -0.35
C VAL A 128 15.85 2.59 -0.14
N ARG A 129 16.20 1.91 -1.24
CA ARG A 129 16.85 0.59 -1.18
C ARG A 129 18.25 0.71 -0.58
N GLY A 130 18.62 -0.24 0.28
CA GLY A 130 19.93 -0.26 0.93
C GLY A 130 20.08 0.67 2.14
N ASP A 131 19.11 1.54 2.43
CA ASP A 131 19.13 2.42 3.62
C ASP A 131 18.65 1.73 4.91
N GLY A 132 18.38 0.42 4.83
CA GLY A 132 17.90 -0.41 5.93
C GLY A 132 16.43 -0.13 6.30
N VAL A 133 16.00 -0.73 7.43
CA VAL A 133 14.62 -0.63 7.91
C VAL A 133 14.34 0.65 8.70
N TYR A 134 15.36 1.39 9.12
CA TYR A 134 15.26 2.61 9.94
C TYR A 134 15.27 3.90 9.10
N GLN A 135 14.34 4.00 8.15
CA GLN A 135 14.25 5.12 7.21
C GLN A 135 12.90 5.84 7.29
N GLN A 136 12.81 7.04 6.69
CA GLN A 136 11.60 7.88 6.80
C GLN A 136 10.34 7.20 6.26
N GLY A 137 10.44 6.46 5.15
CA GLY A 137 9.29 5.73 4.59
C GLY A 137 8.75 4.67 5.55
N MET A 138 9.63 3.98 6.27
CA MET A 138 9.22 2.98 7.27
C MET A 138 8.57 3.63 8.50
N GLU A 139 9.02 4.82 8.92
CA GLU A 139 8.33 5.57 9.97
C GLU A 139 6.91 5.97 9.52
N THR A 140 6.76 6.47 8.30
CA THR A 140 5.43 6.80 7.75
C THR A 140 4.53 5.58 7.68
N ALA A 141 5.07 4.42 7.28
CA ALA A 141 4.32 3.17 7.28
C ALA A 141 3.89 2.76 8.69
N LEU A 142 4.76 2.93 9.69
CA LEU A 142 4.46 2.63 11.10
C LEU A 142 3.41 3.59 11.68
N ASP A 143 3.49 4.89 11.38
CA ASP A 143 2.50 5.89 11.78
C ASP A 143 1.12 5.55 11.20
N LEU A 144 1.05 5.28 9.89
CA LEU A 144 -0.18 4.85 9.23
C LEU A 144 -0.73 3.54 9.81
N LEU A 145 0.15 2.56 10.08
CA LEU A 145 -0.25 1.29 10.68
C LEU A 145 -0.85 1.52 12.08
N ASN A 146 -0.23 2.38 12.89
CA ASN A 146 -0.74 2.75 14.21
C ASN A 146 -2.09 3.49 14.15
N ASP A 147 -2.41 4.14 13.02
CA ASP A 147 -3.73 4.73 12.74
C ASP A 147 -4.77 3.71 12.20
N GLY A 148 -4.50 2.42 12.33
CA GLY A 148 -5.37 1.32 11.88
C GLY A 148 -5.39 1.12 10.36
N GLN A 149 -4.46 1.74 9.62
CA GLN A 149 -4.40 1.60 8.17
C GLN A 149 -3.96 0.17 7.76
N TRP A 150 -4.18 -0.10 6.48
CA TRP A 150 -3.69 -1.30 5.83
C TRP A 150 -2.37 -0.99 5.13
N ILE A 151 -1.30 -1.69 5.52
CA ILE A 151 0.02 -1.63 4.87
C ILE A 151 0.29 -2.93 4.11
N HIS A 152 0.70 -2.82 2.85
CA HIS A 152 1.21 -3.90 2.06
C HIS A 152 2.72 -3.76 1.89
N VAL A 153 3.41 -4.88 2.05
CA VAL A 153 4.85 -4.98 1.90
C VAL A 153 5.20 -6.17 1.01
N PHE A 154 6.16 -5.93 0.13
CA PHE A 154 6.95 -6.97 -0.51
C PHE A 154 8.09 -7.34 0.45
N PRO A 155 8.69 -8.55 0.38
CA PRO A 155 9.16 -9.33 1.55
C PRO A 155 10.12 -8.65 2.54
N GLU A 156 10.69 -7.49 2.21
CA GLU A 156 11.50 -6.67 3.10
C GLU A 156 10.64 -5.83 4.09
N GLY A 157 11.13 -5.65 5.31
CA GLY A 157 10.57 -4.69 6.28
C GLY A 157 9.37 -5.16 7.12
N VAL A 158 8.80 -6.34 6.86
CA VAL A 158 7.66 -6.92 7.61
C VAL A 158 7.94 -7.01 9.12
N GLY A 159 9.10 -7.53 9.50
CA GLY A 159 9.42 -7.82 10.90
C GLY A 159 9.41 -6.59 11.79
N ARG A 160 9.91 -5.45 11.28
CA ARG A 160 9.91 -4.19 12.02
C ARG A 160 8.49 -3.68 12.25
N LEU A 161 7.64 -3.71 11.22
CA LEU A 161 6.25 -3.26 11.33
C LEU A 161 5.49 -4.04 12.39
N ILE A 162 5.68 -5.36 12.46
CA ILE A 162 5.03 -6.20 13.47
C ILE A 162 5.58 -5.91 14.88
N ALA A 163 6.90 -5.75 15.02
CA ALA A 163 7.54 -5.57 16.31
C ALA A 163 7.28 -4.19 16.94
N GLU A 164 7.16 -3.13 16.14
CA GLU A 164 7.02 -1.75 16.63
C GLU A 164 5.58 -1.21 16.58
N ALA A 165 4.62 -1.98 16.04
CA ALA A 165 3.21 -1.57 16.05
C ALA A 165 2.66 -1.49 17.47
N LYS A 166 1.90 -0.42 17.77
CA LYS A 166 1.26 -0.21 19.08
C LYS A 166 0.14 -1.21 19.34
N VAL A 167 -0.56 -1.61 18.28
CA VAL A 167 -1.61 -2.64 18.28
C VAL A 167 -1.14 -3.75 17.37
N THR A 168 -1.17 -4.99 17.86
CA THR A 168 -0.77 -6.15 17.06
C THR A 168 -1.58 -6.22 15.77
N PRO A 169 -0.94 -6.12 14.59
CA PRO A 169 -1.65 -6.13 13.32
C PRO A 169 -2.18 -7.52 12.99
N ILE A 170 -3.28 -7.59 12.22
CA ILE A 170 -3.60 -8.79 11.46
C ILE A 170 -2.54 -8.93 10.37
N VAL A 171 -1.90 -10.09 10.25
CA VAL A 171 -0.89 -10.34 9.21
C VAL A 171 -1.39 -11.41 8.25
N ILE A 172 -1.48 -11.08 6.97
CA ILE A 172 -1.90 -12.00 5.91
C ILE A 172 -0.78 -12.16 4.90
N PRO A 173 -0.04 -13.27 4.94
CA PRO A 173 0.83 -13.66 3.85
C PRO A 173 -0.01 -14.27 2.71
N PHE A 174 0.32 -13.93 1.48
CA PHE A 174 -0.17 -14.62 0.29
C PHE A 174 0.91 -14.60 -0.78
N TRP A 175 0.72 -15.39 -1.84
CA TRP A 175 1.62 -15.39 -2.98
C TRP A 175 0.82 -15.39 -4.27
N HIS A 176 1.43 -14.94 -5.36
CA HIS A 176 0.85 -14.98 -6.68
C HIS A 176 1.88 -15.50 -7.69
N GLU A 177 1.41 -16.29 -8.65
CA GLU A 177 2.17 -16.68 -9.83
C GLU A 177 1.46 -16.15 -11.07
N GLY A 178 2.23 -15.51 -11.95
CA GLY A 178 1.82 -15.25 -13.32
C GLY A 178 2.54 -16.23 -14.23
N ASN A 179 1.80 -17.01 -15.02
CA ASN A 179 2.38 -17.71 -16.17
C ASN A 179 2.62 -16.66 -17.26
N TYR A 180 3.65 -15.83 -17.10
CA TYR A 180 4.20 -15.12 -18.25
C TYR A 180 4.74 -16.21 -19.17
N ILE A 181 4.10 -16.42 -20.32
CA ILE A 181 4.75 -17.18 -21.40
C ILE A 181 6.12 -16.52 -21.59
N PRO A 182 7.23 -17.21 -21.34
CA PRO A 182 8.54 -16.62 -21.59
C PRO A 182 8.59 -16.34 -23.09
N SER A 183 8.82 -15.07 -23.44
CA SER A 183 9.14 -14.67 -24.80
C SER A 183 10.37 -15.41 -25.30
#